data_AF-A0A7T4TVB5-F1
#
_entry.id   AF-A0A7T4TVB5-F1
#
_cell.length_a   1.000
_cell.length_b   1.000
_cell.length_c   1.000
_cell.angle_alpha   90.00
_cell.angle_beta   90.00
_cell.angle_gamma   90.00
#
_symmetry.space_group_name_H-M   'P 1'
#
loop_
_entity.id
_entity.type
_entity.pdbx_description
1 polymer ?
#
loop_
_entity_poly.entity_id
_entity_poly.type
_entity_poly.pdbx_seq_one_letter_code
_entity_poly.pdbx_strand_id
1 'polypeptide(L)'
;MNKKLIGALIAIVVVICGYLYASPYLAINNIKKAAEAGDTEKLSTYIDYPSVRESFKSQVKASVMKDMANSNSDGWEALGEMLAVAMVDKVVDAMVTPEGVTLMLQGKDIRDAIKQDLATEDVKQEQNVKFESSTRYLTINDFELTLKRLDTDKKLKVIMHRNGLSWKVTKLALDLDQNSVALDQESNLQDTSSEQVLEAKVQDRPTISQTVFNHSGAQVGKVMEFCYRDPCSVAQVKGFEILSQTPNDVDIELTLLGGSKGWEDESTEWNDATHTIQITCSIEKPTVRMEGQVTVVPLNKDLGVPGVLMSDAEIYAHACHGDFNGTLEEMTTNYGYNVHTE
;
A
#
# COMPACT_ATOMS: atom_id res chain seq x y z
N MET A 1 -1.46 49.86 -13.95
CA MET A 1 -0.37 49.11 -13.30
C MET A 1 0.82 49.05 -14.24
N ASN A 2 2.01 49.50 -13.83
CA ASN A 2 3.17 49.64 -14.73
C ASN A 2 3.62 48.26 -15.25
N LYS A 3 3.84 48.13 -16.57
CA LYS A 3 4.26 46.86 -17.21
C LYS A 3 5.53 46.26 -16.59
N LYS A 4 6.44 47.10 -16.08
CA LYS A 4 7.64 46.69 -15.33
C LYS A 4 7.32 46.10 -13.94
N LEU A 5 6.27 46.59 -13.30
CA LEU A 5 5.83 46.13 -11.98
C LEU A 5 5.09 44.78 -12.10
N ILE A 6 4.31 44.60 -13.17
CA ILE A 6 3.73 43.30 -13.55
C ILE A 6 4.83 42.29 -13.85
N GLY A 7 5.83 42.66 -14.65
CA GLY A 7 6.97 41.78 -14.97
C GLY A 7 7.76 41.36 -13.73
N ALA A 8 8.00 42.28 -12.79
CA ALA A 8 8.67 41.97 -11.52
C ALA A 8 7.85 41.01 -10.65
N LEU A 9 6.53 41.19 -10.59
CA LEU A 9 5.63 40.33 -9.80
C LEU A 9 5.58 38.90 -10.38
N ILE A 10 5.52 38.77 -11.71
CA ILE A 10 5.57 37.47 -12.39
C ILE A 10 6.92 36.78 -12.12
N ALA A 11 8.03 37.51 -12.19
CA ALA A 11 9.35 36.96 -11.90
C ALA A 11 9.45 36.40 -10.47
N ILE A 12 8.90 37.12 -9.47
CA ILE A 12 8.86 36.67 -8.08
C ILE A 12 8.03 35.39 -7.94
N VAL A 13 6.85 35.33 -8.57
CA VAL A 13 5.98 34.14 -8.53
C VAL A 13 6.69 32.94 -9.16
N VAL A 14 7.37 33.12 -10.29
CA VAL A 14 8.14 32.04 -10.94
C VAL A 14 9.26 31.53 -10.03
N VAL A 15 9.97 32.42 -9.33
CA VAL A 15 11.01 32.03 -8.36
C VAL A 15 10.41 31.25 -7.19
N ILE A 16 9.27 31.69 -6.65
CA ILE A 16 8.58 30.99 -5.54
C ILE A 16 8.09 29.61 -6.00
N CYS A 17 7.43 29.53 -7.15
CA CYS A 17 6.96 28.25 -7.70
C CYS A 17 8.14 27.30 -7.98
N GLY A 18 9.24 27.82 -8.54
CA GLY A 18 10.46 27.04 -8.75
C GLY A 18 11.06 26.53 -7.45
N TYR A 19 11.08 27.34 -6.39
CA TYR A 19 11.54 26.93 -5.06
C TYR A 19 10.63 25.86 -4.45
N LEU A 20 9.31 26.03 -4.51
CA LEU A 20 8.36 25.05 -4.00
C LEU A 20 8.46 23.70 -4.73
N TYR A 21 8.69 23.73 -6.05
CA TYR A 21 8.93 22.52 -6.84
C TYR A 21 10.30 21.88 -6.55
N ALA A 22 11.34 22.67 -6.30
CA ALA A 22 12.66 22.11 -5.96
C ALA A 22 12.77 21.65 -4.49
N SER A 23 11.85 22.07 -3.62
CA SER A 23 11.95 21.90 -2.17
C SER A 23 12.14 20.46 -1.66
N PRO A 24 11.47 19.40 -2.17
CA PRO A 24 11.72 18.04 -1.66
C PRO A 24 13.12 17.53 -2.02
N TYR A 25 13.64 17.89 -3.19
CA TYR A 25 15.00 17.53 -3.60
C TYR A 25 16.06 18.16 -2.68
N LEU A 26 15.82 19.40 -2.23
CA LEU A 26 16.68 20.06 -1.24
C LEU A 26 16.62 19.32 0.11
N ALA A 27 15.44 18.90 0.54
CA ALA A 27 15.27 18.14 1.77
C ALA A 27 16.00 16.79 1.70
N ILE A 28 15.86 16.03 0.61
CA ILE A 28 16.56 14.74 0.41
C ILE A 28 18.08 14.91 0.51
N ASN A 29 18.63 15.95 -0.13
CA ASN A 29 20.07 16.21 -0.07
C ASN A 29 20.53 16.59 1.35
N ASN A 30 19.72 17.33 2.10
CA ASN A 30 20.02 17.68 3.49
C ASN A 30 19.94 16.46 4.42
N ILE A 31 18.94 15.60 4.24
CA ILE A 31 18.81 14.32 4.94
C ILE A 31 20.04 13.45 4.67
N LYS A 32 20.43 13.30 3.40
CA LYS A 32 21.62 12.55 3.00
C LYS A 32 22.87 13.07 3.71
N LYS A 33 23.10 14.38 3.68
CA LYS A 33 24.26 15.00 4.36
C LYS A 33 24.22 14.84 5.87
N ALA A 34 23.05 14.97 6.50
CA ALA A 34 22.89 14.77 7.94
C ALA A 34 23.17 13.31 8.34
N ALA A 35 22.66 12.35 7.54
CA ALA A 35 22.94 10.94 7.73
C ALA A 35 24.42 10.61 7.53
N GLU A 36 25.06 11.11 6.47
CA GLU A 36 26.51 10.93 6.22
C GLU A 36 27.37 11.53 7.35
N ALA A 37 26.96 12.66 7.92
CA ALA A 37 27.63 13.30 9.05
C ALA A 37 27.34 12.64 10.41
N GLY A 38 26.36 11.72 10.49
CA GLY A 38 25.91 11.14 11.75
C GLY A 38 25.18 12.14 12.67
N ASP A 39 24.64 13.22 12.13
CA ASP A 39 23.96 14.29 12.86
C ASP A 39 22.49 13.90 13.12
N THR A 40 22.27 13.15 14.21
CA THR A 40 20.96 12.61 14.61
C THR A 40 19.97 13.73 14.93
N GLU A 41 20.42 14.86 15.48
CA GLU A 41 19.57 16.00 15.83
C GLU A 41 19.02 16.67 14.58
N LYS A 42 19.89 16.97 13.61
CA LYS A 42 19.48 17.57 12.33
C LYS A 42 18.62 16.61 11.52
N LEU A 43 18.97 15.32 11.50
CA LEU A 43 18.18 14.31 10.81
C LEU A 43 16.76 14.19 11.40
N SER A 44 16.64 14.25 12.74
CA SER A 44 15.35 14.20 13.44
C SER A 44 14.39 15.32 13.04
N THR A 45 14.89 16.48 12.60
CA THR A 45 14.01 17.57 12.10
C THR A 45 13.28 17.21 10.82
N TYR A 46 13.81 16.25 10.05
CA TYR A 46 13.26 15.77 8.79
C TYR A 46 12.50 14.43 8.94
N ILE A 47 12.37 13.87 10.14
CA ILE A 47 11.70 12.59 10.37
C ILE A 47 10.47 12.82 11.25
N ASP A 48 9.31 12.34 10.79
CA ASP A 48 8.11 12.24 11.61
C ASP A 48 8.08 10.87 12.30
N TYR A 49 8.75 10.76 13.45
CA TYR A 49 8.89 9.47 14.15
C TYR A 49 7.55 8.79 14.46
N PRO A 50 6.49 9.50 14.93
CA PRO A 50 5.18 8.89 15.11
C PRO A 50 4.64 8.21 13.84
N SER A 51 4.62 8.93 12.71
CA SER A 51 4.10 8.38 11.44
C SER A 51 4.98 7.26 10.90
N VAL A 52 6.31 7.42 10.98
CA VAL A 52 7.26 6.40 10.53
C VAL A 52 7.10 5.13 11.36
N ARG A 53 6.98 5.26 12.69
CA ARG A 53 6.79 4.15 13.63
C ARG A 53 5.51 3.39 13.34
N GLU A 54 4.40 4.11 13.17
CA GLU A 54 3.10 3.51 12.85
C GLU A 54 3.13 2.78 11.51
N SER A 55 3.67 3.42 10.47
CA SER A 55 3.78 2.81 9.14
C SER A 55 4.71 1.58 9.16
N PHE A 56 5.80 1.62 9.93
CA PHE A 56 6.74 0.52 10.03
C PHE A 56 6.16 -0.64 10.86
N LYS A 57 5.47 -0.33 11.96
CA LYS A 57 4.74 -1.32 12.78
C LYS A 57 3.70 -2.06 11.96
N SER A 58 2.91 -1.33 11.17
CA SER A 58 1.91 -1.93 10.28
C SER A 58 2.56 -2.92 9.30
N GLN A 59 3.69 -2.55 8.68
CA GLN A 59 4.40 -3.39 7.72
C GLN A 59 5.05 -4.63 8.35
N VAL A 60 5.73 -4.47 9.50
CA VAL A 60 6.35 -5.60 10.21
C VAL A 60 5.27 -6.56 10.71
N LYS A 61 4.17 -6.04 11.27
CA LYS A 61 3.03 -6.86 11.71
C LYS A 61 2.41 -7.62 10.53
N ALA A 62 2.21 -6.95 9.39
CA ALA A 62 1.70 -7.59 8.19
C ALA A 62 2.63 -8.73 7.69
N SER A 63 3.94 -8.51 7.71
CA SER A 63 4.92 -9.55 7.37
C SER A 63 4.85 -10.75 8.33
N VAL A 64 4.83 -10.50 9.64
CA VAL A 64 4.71 -11.56 10.65
C VAL A 64 3.40 -12.34 10.47
N MET A 65 2.28 -11.64 10.28
CA MET A 65 0.97 -12.29 10.06
C MET A 65 0.91 -13.08 8.75
N LYS A 66 1.59 -12.60 7.69
CA LYS A 66 1.72 -13.33 6.42
C LYS A 66 2.54 -14.60 6.58
N ASP A 67 3.63 -14.56 7.35
CA ASP A 67 4.44 -15.75 7.64
C ASP A 67 3.63 -16.78 8.45
N MET A 68 2.86 -16.33 9.45
CA MET A 68 1.94 -17.16 10.24
C MET A 68 0.82 -17.79 9.39
N ALA A 69 0.31 -17.07 8.39
CA ALA A 69 -0.73 -17.61 7.50
C ALA A 69 -0.21 -18.73 6.58
N ASN A 70 1.12 -18.81 6.39
CA ASN A 70 1.78 -19.79 5.54
C ASN A 70 2.37 -20.98 6.33
N SER A 71 2.38 -20.95 7.67
CA SER A 71 2.77 -22.07 8.54
C SER A 71 1.58 -22.97 8.88
N ASN A 72 1.80 -24.29 8.94
CA ASN A 72 0.81 -25.25 9.47
C ASN A 72 1.02 -25.36 10.98
N SER A 73 0.23 -24.61 11.76
CA SER A 73 0.47 -24.41 13.19
C SER A 73 0.32 -25.69 14.04
N ASP A 74 1.41 -26.15 14.65
CA ASP A 74 1.37 -27.03 15.83
C ASP A 74 1.27 -26.19 17.13
N GLY A 75 0.83 -26.80 18.24
CA GLY A 75 0.56 -26.07 19.51
C GLY A 75 1.75 -25.32 20.12
N TRP A 76 3.00 -25.65 19.73
CA TRP A 76 4.21 -24.92 20.12
C TRP A 76 4.52 -23.71 19.23
N GLU A 77 4.13 -23.77 17.96
CA GLU A 77 4.32 -22.70 16.98
C GLU A 77 3.41 -21.52 17.29
N ALA A 78 2.15 -21.78 17.67
CA ALA A 78 1.20 -20.76 18.11
C ALA A 78 1.72 -19.90 19.28
N LEU A 79 2.48 -20.48 20.21
CA LEU A 79 3.10 -19.72 21.30
C LEU A 79 4.23 -18.81 20.79
N GLY A 80 5.05 -19.32 19.86
CA GLY A 80 6.09 -18.55 19.20
C GLY A 80 5.54 -17.38 18.38
N GLU A 81 4.43 -17.59 17.68
CA GLU A 81 3.71 -16.57 16.91
C GLU A 81 3.15 -15.46 17.80
N MET A 82 2.50 -15.82 18.92
CA MET A 82 2.03 -14.83 19.90
C MET A 82 3.18 -14.00 20.48
N LEU A 83 4.32 -14.64 20.74
CA LEU A 83 5.52 -13.95 21.21
C LEU A 83 6.09 -13.03 20.12
N ALA A 84 6.14 -13.47 18.87
CA ALA A 84 6.60 -12.67 17.74
C ALA A 84 5.76 -11.41 17.57
N VAL A 85 4.43 -11.53 17.59
CA VAL A 85 3.50 -10.39 17.54
C VAL A 85 3.71 -9.45 18.74
N ALA A 86 3.92 -9.99 19.95
CA ALA A 86 4.17 -9.18 21.14
C ALA A 86 5.52 -8.43 21.10
N MET A 87 6.49 -8.92 20.33
CA MET A 87 7.81 -8.27 20.18
C MET A 87 7.86 -7.23 19.06
N VAL A 88 6.91 -7.21 18.11
CA VAL A 88 6.89 -6.26 16.99
C VAL A 88 7.04 -4.82 17.47
N ASP A 89 6.27 -4.44 18.49
CA ASP A 89 6.28 -3.07 19.02
C ASP A 89 7.67 -2.67 19.51
N LYS A 90 8.34 -3.54 20.27
CA LYS A 90 9.68 -3.23 20.80
C LYS A 90 10.76 -3.15 19.72
N VAL A 91 10.67 -4.01 18.71
CA VAL A 91 11.62 -4.01 17.59
C VAL A 91 11.46 -2.75 16.75
N VAL A 92 10.22 -2.38 16.44
CA VAL A 92 9.89 -1.16 15.72
C VAL A 92 10.37 0.07 16.49
N ASP A 93 10.15 0.09 17.81
CA ASP A 93 10.57 1.20 18.67
C ASP A 93 12.08 1.40 18.67
N ALA A 94 12.85 0.30 18.66
CA ALA A 94 14.31 0.35 18.59
C ALA A 94 14.81 0.82 17.21
N MET A 95 14.15 0.40 16.12
CA MET A 95 14.54 0.76 14.76
C MET A 95 14.19 2.20 14.39
N VAL A 96 13.04 2.70 14.86
CA VAL A 96 12.55 4.05 14.56
C VAL A 96 13.03 5.06 15.62
N THR A 97 14.25 4.86 16.12
CA THR A 97 14.98 5.83 16.95
C THR A 97 15.82 6.76 16.06
N PRO A 98 16.19 7.96 16.54
CA PRO A 98 17.13 8.83 15.83
C PRO A 98 18.43 8.13 15.45
N GLU A 99 18.95 7.30 16.35
CA GLU A 99 20.15 6.50 16.15
C GLU A 99 19.89 5.40 15.11
N GLY A 100 18.79 4.65 15.26
CA GLY A 100 18.41 3.55 14.36
C GLY A 100 18.20 4.01 12.91
N VAL A 101 17.48 5.12 12.70
CA VAL A 101 17.27 5.67 11.35
C VAL A 101 18.57 6.20 10.76
N THR A 102 19.44 6.82 11.57
CA THR A 102 20.76 7.28 11.10
C THR A 102 21.61 6.11 10.63
N LEU A 103 21.65 5.02 11.40
CA LEU A 103 22.38 3.80 11.04
C LEU A 103 21.83 3.18 9.76
N MET A 104 20.51 3.09 9.64
CA MET A 104 19.83 2.56 8.46
C MET A 104 20.16 3.37 7.20
N LEU A 105 20.13 4.71 7.29
CA LEU A 105 20.47 5.60 6.17
C LEU A 105 21.96 5.58 5.82
N GLN A 106 22.83 5.30 6.79
CA GLN A 106 24.25 5.04 6.55
C GLN A 106 24.51 3.66 5.93
N GLY A 107 23.48 2.81 5.83
CA GLY A 107 23.62 1.43 5.37
C GLY A 107 24.35 0.53 6.36
N LYS A 108 24.49 0.93 7.63
CA LYS A 108 25.05 0.11 8.69
C LYS A 108 23.98 -0.85 9.21
N ASP A 109 24.37 -2.09 9.48
CA ASP A 109 23.43 -3.08 9.99
C ASP A 109 23.01 -2.70 11.42
N ILE A 110 21.69 -2.61 11.63
CA ILE A 110 21.10 -2.33 12.94
C ILE A 110 21.41 -3.48 13.92
N ARG A 111 21.59 -4.72 13.41
CA ARG A 111 22.01 -5.88 14.21
C ARG A 111 23.36 -5.67 14.86
N ASP A 112 24.29 -4.98 14.19
CA ASP A 112 25.61 -4.68 14.75
C ASP A 112 25.51 -3.63 15.86
N ALA A 113 24.63 -2.63 15.71
CA ALA A 113 24.37 -1.63 16.74
C ALA A 113 23.62 -2.18 17.97
N ILE A 114 22.69 -3.13 17.77
CA ILE A 114 22.00 -3.82 18.88
C ILE A 114 22.94 -4.78 19.61
N LYS A 115 23.90 -5.40 18.91
CA LYS A 115 24.95 -6.25 19.52
C LYS A 115 26.04 -5.44 20.24
N GLN A 116 26.19 -4.16 19.93
CA GLN A 116 27.26 -3.31 20.43
C GLN A 116 27.19 -3.03 21.94
N ASP A 117 26.07 -3.36 22.60
CA ASP A 117 25.92 -3.24 24.06
C ASP A 117 26.56 -4.43 24.84
N LEU A 118 27.10 -5.45 24.15
CA LEU A 118 27.70 -6.63 24.80
C LEU A 118 29.05 -7.13 24.24
N ALA A 119 29.61 -6.60 23.15
CA ALA A 119 30.98 -6.92 22.75
C ALA A 119 31.57 -5.88 21.78
N THR A 120 32.84 -5.52 22.02
CA THR A 120 33.66 -4.68 21.15
C THR A 120 34.25 -5.54 20.04
N GLU A 121 33.69 -5.52 18.83
CA GLU A 121 34.37 -6.04 17.62
C GLU A 121 34.08 -5.16 16.40
N ASP A 122 35.13 -4.99 15.59
CA ASP A 122 35.26 -4.15 14.40
C ASP A 122 34.17 -4.39 13.33
N VAL A 123 33.37 -3.36 13.03
CA VAL A 123 32.45 -3.35 11.88
C VAL A 123 33.28 -3.13 10.62
N LYS A 124 33.43 -4.18 9.81
CA LYS A 124 33.96 -4.07 8.45
C LYS A 124 33.04 -3.18 7.62
N GLN A 125 33.58 -2.02 7.25
CA GLN A 125 32.94 -1.04 6.39
C GLN A 125 32.80 -1.63 4.97
N GLU A 126 31.62 -2.17 4.63
CA GLU A 126 31.37 -2.60 3.24
C GLU A 126 31.32 -1.37 2.32
N GLN A 127 32.32 -1.32 1.45
CA GLN A 127 32.58 -0.21 0.54
C GLN A 127 31.63 -0.25 -0.67
N ASN A 128 30.98 0.89 -0.93
CA ASN A 128 30.36 1.28 -2.20
C ASN A 128 29.18 0.41 -2.68
N VAL A 129 28.12 0.35 -1.87
CA VAL A 129 26.79 -0.07 -2.34
C VAL A 129 26.24 0.98 -3.30
N LYS A 130 26.02 0.61 -4.56
CA LYS A 130 25.40 1.49 -5.56
C LYS A 130 23.87 1.39 -5.47
N PHE A 131 23.24 2.54 -5.33
CA PHE A 131 21.79 2.68 -5.30
C PHE A 131 21.31 3.37 -6.57
N GLU A 132 20.27 2.81 -7.18
CA GLU A 132 19.47 3.51 -8.19
C GLU A 132 18.35 4.26 -7.46
N SER A 133 18.37 5.59 -7.56
CA SER A 133 17.36 6.45 -6.95
C SER A 133 16.34 6.90 -8.00
N SER A 134 15.07 6.56 -7.80
CA SER A 134 13.95 7.10 -8.56
C SER A 134 13.10 7.98 -7.66
N THR A 135 12.58 9.08 -8.18
CA THR A 135 11.75 10.03 -7.42
C THR A 135 10.48 10.37 -8.17
N ARG A 136 9.37 10.51 -7.45
CA ARG A 136 8.08 10.87 -8.04
C ARG A 136 7.23 11.69 -7.08
N TYR A 137 6.48 12.65 -7.63
CA TYR A 137 5.39 13.31 -6.88
C TYR A 137 4.15 12.40 -6.86
N LEU A 138 3.65 12.10 -5.67
CA LEU A 138 2.35 11.46 -5.48
C LEU A 138 1.24 12.51 -5.47
N THR A 139 1.46 13.61 -4.74
CA THR A 139 0.58 14.79 -4.72
C THR A 139 1.43 16.07 -4.69
N ILE A 140 0.82 17.25 -4.54
CA ILE A 140 1.57 18.50 -4.31
C ILE A 140 2.29 18.53 -2.94
N ASN A 141 1.82 17.71 -1.99
CA ASN A 141 2.34 17.61 -0.63
C ASN A 141 3.07 16.30 -0.36
N ASP A 142 2.98 15.31 -1.25
CA ASP A 142 3.53 13.98 -1.04
C ASP A 142 4.55 13.64 -2.13
N PHE A 143 5.74 13.27 -1.69
CA PHE A 143 6.87 12.96 -2.54
C PHE A 143 7.43 11.59 -2.19
N GLU A 144 7.61 10.74 -3.19
CA GLU A 144 8.15 9.39 -3.06
C GLU A 144 9.59 9.36 -3.60
N LEU A 145 10.50 8.81 -2.79
CA LEU A 145 11.86 8.43 -3.17
C LEU A 145 11.95 6.90 -3.08
N THR A 146 12.21 6.24 -4.19
CA THR A 146 12.51 4.80 -4.25
C THR A 146 14.01 4.61 -4.41
N LEU A 147 14.63 3.94 -3.44
CA LEU A 147 16.03 3.52 -3.45
C LEU A 147 16.08 2.04 -3.76
N LYS A 148 16.55 1.69 -4.96
CA LYS A 148 16.78 0.31 -5.37
C LYS A 148 18.26 -0.02 -5.19
N ARG A 149 18.55 -1.07 -4.43
CA ARG A 149 19.93 -1.56 -4.29
C ARG A 149 20.29 -2.43 -5.51
N LEU A 150 21.37 -2.10 -6.21
CA LEU A 150 21.73 -2.76 -7.47
C LEU A 150 22.30 -4.18 -7.29
N ASP A 151 22.71 -4.53 -6.08
CA ASP A 151 23.31 -5.83 -5.71
C ASP A 151 22.28 -6.91 -5.32
N THR A 152 21.16 -6.50 -4.71
CA THR A 152 20.22 -7.40 -4.00
C THR A 152 18.78 -7.23 -4.48
N ASP A 153 18.53 -6.40 -5.49
CA ASP A 153 17.20 -6.02 -6.04
C ASP A 153 16.20 -5.44 -5.02
N LYS A 154 16.60 -5.33 -3.74
CA LYS A 154 15.79 -4.79 -2.65
C LYS A 154 15.47 -3.31 -2.88
N LYS A 155 14.21 -2.95 -2.65
CA LYS A 155 13.71 -1.58 -2.80
C LYS A 155 13.33 -1.03 -1.43
N LEU A 156 13.81 0.17 -1.14
CA LEU A 156 13.37 0.98 -0.01
C LEU A 156 12.59 2.16 -0.58
N LYS A 157 11.29 2.24 -0.27
CA LYS A 157 10.48 3.42 -0.60
C LYS A 157 10.42 4.34 0.61
N VAL A 158 10.68 5.61 0.38
CA VAL A 158 10.63 6.67 1.38
C VAL A 158 9.57 7.66 0.93
N ILE A 159 8.53 7.84 1.72
CA ILE A 159 7.47 8.81 1.45
C ILE A 159 7.67 10.00 2.38
N MET A 160 7.67 11.18 1.77
CA MET A 160 7.84 12.46 2.43
C MET A 160 6.57 13.28 2.28
N HIS A 161 6.09 13.84 3.39
CA HIS A 161 4.97 14.76 3.42
C HIS A 161 5.45 16.19 3.70
N ARG A 162 4.82 17.16 3.04
CA ARG A 162 5.10 18.58 3.23
C ARG A 162 4.31 19.12 4.41
N ASN A 163 5.01 19.49 5.48
CA ASN A 163 4.45 20.21 6.61
C ASN A 163 4.90 21.68 6.56
N GLY A 164 3.99 22.55 6.10
CA GLY A 164 4.27 23.96 5.84
C GLY A 164 5.26 24.14 4.68
N LEU A 165 6.45 24.67 4.96
CA LEU A 165 7.56 24.81 4.00
C LEU A 165 8.63 23.71 4.14
N SER A 166 8.48 22.84 5.13
CA SER A 166 9.42 21.75 5.42
C SER A 166 8.88 20.42 4.91
N TRP A 167 9.78 19.52 4.53
CA TRP A 167 9.44 18.16 4.18
C TRP A 167 9.90 17.22 5.28
N LYS A 168 9.02 16.30 5.67
CA LYS A 168 9.32 15.27 6.66
C LYS A 168 9.08 13.90 6.07
N VAL A 169 9.94 12.95 6.39
CA VAL A 169 9.75 11.52 6.12
C VAL A 169 8.64 11.04 7.04
N THR A 170 7.54 10.56 6.46
CA THR A 170 6.38 10.06 7.21
C THR A 170 6.24 8.55 7.09
N LYS A 171 6.80 7.94 6.04
CA LYS A 171 6.73 6.49 5.84
C LYS A 171 8.00 5.94 5.20
N LEU A 172 8.51 4.88 5.80
CA LEU A 172 9.61 4.06 5.29
C LEU A 172 9.04 2.69 4.98
N ALA A 173 9.04 2.31 3.70
CA ALA A 173 8.57 1.01 3.27
C ALA A 173 9.74 0.16 2.76
N LEU A 174 10.02 -0.90 3.51
CA LEU A 174 10.99 -1.92 3.14
C LEU A 174 10.28 -3.01 2.35
N ASP A 175 10.86 -3.39 1.23
CA ASP A 175 10.48 -4.62 0.54
C ASP A 175 10.97 -5.81 1.39
N LEU A 176 10.09 -6.30 2.27
CA LEU A 176 10.36 -7.42 3.18
C LEU A 176 10.11 -8.78 2.50
N ASP A 177 9.66 -8.80 1.25
CA ASP A 177 9.45 -10.02 0.48
C ASP A 177 10.73 -10.41 -0.27
N GLN A 178 11.57 -11.22 0.38
CA GLN A 178 12.13 -12.48 -0.16
C GLN A 178 13.25 -12.99 0.77
N ASN A 179 12.96 -14.08 1.47
CA ASN A 179 13.91 -15.10 1.90
C ASN A 179 15.11 -14.61 2.75
N SER A 180 14.91 -14.36 4.04
CA SER A 180 16.04 -14.24 4.98
C SER A 180 15.72 -14.65 6.41
N VAL A 181 15.39 -15.93 6.62
CA VAL A 181 15.92 -16.75 7.72
C VAL A 181 16.09 -18.18 7.21
N ALA A 182 16.96 -18.38 6.22
CA ALA A 182 17.62 -19.68 6.10
C ALA A 182 18.70 -19.68 7.19
N LEU A 183 18.45 -20.39 8.28
CA LEU A 183 19.53 -20.87 9.13
C LEU A 183 20.34 -21.82 8.26
N ASP A 184 21.59 -21.44 8.02
CA ASP A 184 22.54 -22.22 7.26
C ASP A 184 22.64 -23.64 7.84
N GLN A 185 22.19 -24.63 7.08
CA GLN A 185 22.64 -25.99 7.26
C GLN A 185 23.03 -26.56 5.90
N GLU A 186 24.30 -26.36 5.58
CA GLU A 186 25.02 -27.19 4.62
C GLU A 186 24.89 -28.67 5.02
N SER A 187 24.34 -29.49 4.13
CA SER A 187 24.82 -30.86 3.94
C SER A 187 24.52 -31.34 2.52
N ASN A 188 25.49 -31.05 1.67
CA ASN A 188 26.04 -31.93 0.64
C ASN A 188 25.37 -33.31 0.47
N LEU A 189 24.80 -33.56 -0.71
CA LEU A 189 24.84 -34.88 -1.35
C LEU A 189 24.68 -34.77 -2.87
N GLN A 190 25.84 -34.81 -3.50
CA GLN A 190 26.19 -35.36 -4.81
C GLN A 190 25.08 -35.84 -5.77
N ASP A 191 25.19 -35.31 -7.00
CA ASP A 191 25.47 -36.07 -8.24
C ASP A 191 24.40 -37.06 -8.72
N THR A 192 23.81 -36.78 -9.88
CA THR A 192 24.07 -37.56 -11.11
C THR A 192 23.21 -37.10 -12.29
N SER A 193 23.90 -36.76 -13.38
CA SER A 193 23.60 -37.00 -14.80
C SER A 193 22.14 -37.00 -15.30
N SER A 194 21.85 -36.16 -16.30
CA SER A 194 21.76 -36.58 -17.71
C SER A 194 20.86 -35.61 -18.49
N GLU A 195 21.42 -34.97 -19.52
CA GLU A 195 20.64 -34.48 -20.65
C GLU A 195 19.94 -35.67 -21.31
N GLN A 196 18.61 -35.68 -21.25
CA GLN A 196 17.80 -36.35 -22.26
C GLN A 196 16.66 -35.43 -22.70
N VAL A 197 16.84 -34.87 -23.88
CA VAL A 197 15.79 -34.31 -24.72
C VAL A 197 14.82 -35.45 -25.04
N LEU A 198 13.62 -35.39 -24.46
CA LEU A 198 12.48 -36.21 -24.84
C LEU A 198 11.27 -35.29 -24.96
N GLU A 199 10.83 -35.10 -26.19
CA GLU A 199 9.53 -34.54 -26.52
C GLU A 199 8.44 -35.34 -25.81
N ALA A 200 7.83 -34.73 -24.79
CA ALA A 200 6.67 -35.27 -24.12
C ALA A 200 5.60 -34.18 -24.09
N LYS A 201 4.62 -34.37 -24.97
CA LYS A 201 3.21 -34.00 -24.86
C LYS A 201 2.92 -32.81 -23.95
N VAL A 202 2.53 -31.68 -24.55
CA VAL A 202 1.83 -30.58 -23.88
C VAL A 202 0.64 -31.18 -23.12
N GLN A 203 0.87 -31.46 -21.86
CA GLN A 203 -0.15 -31.80 -20.90
C GLN A 203 -0.64 -30.45 -20.42
N ASP A 204 -1.92 -30.19 -20.71
CA ASP A 204 -2.62 -28.95 -20.43
C ASP A 204 -2.05 -28.25 -19.20
N ARG A 205 -1.35 -27.13 -19.45
CA ARG A 205 -1.24 -26.08 -18.45
C ARG A 205 -2.67 -25.85 -17.97
N PRO A 206 -2.96 -25.88 -16.66
CA PRO A 206 -4.26 -25.45 -16.21
C PRO A 206 -4.39 -24.00 -16.67
N THR A 207 -5.22 -23.80 -17.69
CA THR A 207 -5.88 -22.54 -17.98
C THR A 207 -6.49 -22.14 -16.65
N ILE A 208 -5.84 -21.22 -15.92
CA ILE A 208 -6.43 -20.65 -14.72
C ILE A 208 -7.72 -20.01 -15.20
N SER A 209 -8.81 -20.63 -14.75
CA SER A 209 -10.18 -20.35 -15.13
C SER A 209 -10.45 -18.86 -14.99
N GLN A 210 -11.15 -18.34 -15.97
CA GLN A 210 -11.79 -17.04 -15.93
C GLN A 210 -12.66 -16.90 -14.65
N THR A 211 -12.78 -15.64 -14.22
CA THR A 211 -13.76 -15.05 -13.28
C THR A 211 -13.57 -15.30 -11.78
N VAL A 212 -12.63 -14.58 -11.16
CA VAL A 212 -12.74 -14.22 -9.71
C VAL A 212 -13.86 -13.19 -9.50
N PHE A 213 -14.08 -12.31 -10.48
CA PHE A 213 -15.07 -11.25 -10.41
C PHE A 213 -16.27 -11.54 -11.30
N ASN A 214 -17.46 -11.30 -10.74
CA ASN A 214 -18.76 -11.45 -11.38
C ASN A 214 -19.42 -10.07 -11.49
N HIS A 215 -19.46 -9.50 -12.69
CA HIS A 215 -20.02 -8.17 -12.94
C HIS A 215 -21.52 -8.16 -13.26
N SER A 216 -22.27 -9.20 -12.86
CA SER A 216 -23.70 -9.29 -13.12
C SER A 216 -24.51 -8.18 -12.42
N GLY A 217 -24.07 -7.72 -11.25
CA GLY A 217 -24.68 -6.61 -10.51
C GLY A 217 -24.30 -5.23 -11.08
N ALA A 218 -23.25 -5.17 -11.90
CA ALA A 218 -22.83 -3.97 -12.63
C ALA A 218 -23.50 -3.81 -14.00
N GLN A 219 -24.36 -4.73 -14.44
CA GLN A 219 -24.96 -4.64 -15.78
C GLN A 219 -26.01 -3.53 -15.88
N VAL A 220 -26.13 -2.93 -17.06
CA VAL A 220 -27.13 -1.88 -17.33
C VAL A 220 -28.54 -2.34 -16.97
N GLY A 221 -29.28 -1.50 -16.25
CA GLY A 221 -30.63 -1.79 -15.76
C GLY A 221 -30.68 -2.37 -14.35
N LYS A 222 -29.56 -2.83 -13.80
CA LYS A 222 -29.47 -3.25 -12.39
C LYS A 222 -29.69 -2.08 -11.45
N VAL A 223 -30.29 -2.37 -10.31
CA VAL A 223 -30.52 -1.42 -9.22
C VAL A 223 -29.83 -1.97 -7.99
N MET A 224 -28.99 -1.15 -7.38
CA MET A 224 -28.33 -1.40 -6.11
C MET A 224 -29.00 -0.55 -5.04
N GLU A 225 -29.20 -1.11 -3.85
CA GLU A 225 -29.88 -0.45 -2.74
C GLU A 225 -29.04 -0.60 -1.46
N PHE A 226 -28.73 0.54 -0.84
CA PHE A 226 -27.82 0.70 0.29
C PHE A 226 -28.62 1.26 1.47
N CYS A 227 -29.08 0.36 2.34
CA CYS A 227 -30.07 0.65 3.38
C CYS A 227 -29.49 0.77 4.80
N TYR A 228 -28.24 1.23 4.94
CA TYR A 228 -27.64 1.42 6.27
C TYR A 228 -28.39 2.49 7.12
N ARG A 229 -29.04 3.46 6.46
CA ARG A 229 -29.90 4.49 7.07
C ARG A 229 -31.13 4.73 6.22
N ASP A 230 -32.19 5.25 6.85
CA ASP A 230 -33.39 5.74 6.17
C ASP A 230 -33.23 7.24 5.80
N PRO A 231 -33.52 7.65 4.56
CA PRO A 231 -33.90 6.81 3.41
C PRO A 231 -32.71 6.02 2.84
N CYS A 232 -32.99 4.83 2.30
CA CYS A 232 -31.99 4.03 1.61
C CYS A 232 -31.46 4.80 0.40
N SER A 233 -30.14 4.73 0.18
CA SER A 233 -29.53 5.24 -1.04
C SER A 233 -29.69 4.18 -2.13
N VAL A 234 -30.18 4.56 -3.30
CA VAL A 234 -30.36 3.63 -4.42
C VAL A 234 -29.62 4.13 -5.66
N ALA A 235 -29.12 3.20 -6.46
CA ALA A 235 -28.39 3.50 -7.67
C ALA A 235 -28.81 2.57 -8.80
N GLN A 236 -29.29 3.14 -9.91
CA GLN A 236 -29.56 2.39 -11.13
C GLN A 236 -28.39 2.51 -12.10
N VAL A 237 -27.88 1.38 -12.57
CA VAL A 237 -26.83 1.35 -13.59
C VAL A 237 -27.42 1.75 -14.94
N LYS A 238 -26.92 2.86 -15.48
CA LYS A 238 -27.25 3.38 -16.81
C LYS A 238 -26.18 3.06 -17.86
N GLY A 239 -24.94 2.80 -17.42
CA GLY A 239 -23.82 2.47 -18.28
C GLY A 239 -22.82 1.57 -17.55
N PHE A 240 -22.22 0.63 -18.28
CA PHE A 240 -21.21 -0.30 -17.80
C PHE A 240 -20.17 -0.51 -18.89
N GLU A 241 -18.90 -0.32 -18.55
CA GLU A 241 -17.78 -0.56 -19.44
C GLU A 241 -16.64 -1.23 -18.68
N ILE A 242 -15.98 -2.20 -19.30
CA ILE A 242 -14.70 -2.73 -18.81
C ILE A 242 -13.59 -1.91 -19.46
N LEU A 243 -12.86 -1.15 -18.65
CA LEU A 243 -11.78 -0.27 -19.12
C LEU A 243 -10.49 -1.04 -19.37
N SER A 244 -10.14 -1.95 -18.45
CA SER A 244 -8.96 -2.81 -18.53
C SER A 244 -9.16 -4.10 -17.76
N GLN A 245 -8.47 -5.14 -18.18
CA GLN A 245 -8.49 -6.44 -17.51
C GLN A 245 -7.10 -7.06 -17.50
N THR A 246 -6.66 -7.48 -16.32
CA THR A 246 -5.47 -8.30 -16.09
C THR A 246 -5.89 -9.66 -15.50
N PRO A 247 -4.96 -10.61 -15.30
CA PRO A 247 -5.30 -11.85 -14.60
C PRO A 247 -5.81 -11.65 -13.17
N ASN A 248 -5.45 -10.55 -12.50
CA ASN A 248 -5.74 -10.33 -11.09
C ASN A 248 -6.73 -9.19 -10.84
N ASP A 249 -6.85 -8.24 -11.77
CA ASP A 249 -7.62 -7.01 -11.61
C ASP A 249 -8.52 -6.74 -12.82
N VAL A 250 -9.70 -6.19 -12.56
CA VAL A 250 -10.62 -5.68 -13.60
C VAL A 250 -11.02 -4.27 -13.27
N ASP A 251 -10.68 -3.32 -14.14
CA ASP A 251 -11.13 -1.94 -14.03
C ASP A 251 -12.43 -1.78 -14.81
N ILE A 252 -13.47 -1.31 -14.13
CA ILE A 252 -14.79 -1.06 -14.70
C ILE A 252 -15.21 0.39 -14.47
N GLU A 253 -16.02 0.90 -15.40
CA GLU A 253 -16.67 2.20 -15.29
C GLU A 253 -18.19 2.01 -15.22
N LEU A 254 -18.82 2.64 -14.23
CA LEU A 254 -20.26 2.65 -14.06
C LEU A 254 -20.81 4.05 -14.21
N THR A 255 -21.83 4.21 -15.05
CA THR A 255 -22.69 5.40 -15.04
C THR A 255 -23.91 5.09 -14.20
N LEU A 256 -24.10 5.81 -13.10
CA LEU A 256 -25.14 5.56 -12.12
C LEU A 256 -26.14 6.72 -12.07
N LEU A 257 -27.43 6.39 -12.05
CA LEU A 257 -28.49 7.31 -11.65
C LEU A 257 -28.77 7.07 -10.17
N GLY A 258 -28.43 8.03 -9.32
CA GLY A 258 -28.71 7.95 -7.88
C GLY A 258 -30.17 8.28 -7.56
N GLY A 259 -30.62 7.85 -6.39
CA GLY A 259 -31.91 8.19 -5.83
C GLY A 259 -31.98 7.82 -4.35
N SER A 260 -33.14 8.04 -3.74
CA SER A 260 -33.45 7.64 -2.38
C SER A 260 -34.79 6.93 -2.30
N LYS A 261 -34.93 6.01 -1.35
CA LYS A 261 -36.18 5.31 -1.08
C LYS A 261 -36.35 5.14 0.43
N GLY A 262 -37.41 5.68 1.01
CA GLY A 262 -37.74 5.43 2.41
C GLY A 262 -38.12 3.97 2.64
N TRP A 263 -37.93 3.46 3.85
CA TRP A 263 -38.22 2.05 4.16
C TRP A 263 -39.67 1.64 3.90
N GLU A 264 -40.61 2.57 4.04
CA GLU A 264 -42.04 2.34 3.81
C GLU A 264 -42.51 2.83 2.43
N ASP A 265 -41.63 3.42 1.64
CA ASP A 265 -41.98 4.01 0.34
C ASP A 265 -42.10 2.93 -0.74
N GLU A 266 -43.17 3.01 -1.54
CA GLU A 266 -43.38 2.10 -2.68
C GLU A 266 -42.50 2.47 -3.88
N SER A 267 -42.08 3.73 -3.99
CA SER A 267 -41.35 4.26 -5.15
C SER A 267 -40.05 4.96 -4.75
N THR A 268 -39.02 4.77 -5.57
CA THR A 268 -37.77 5.51 -5.50
C THR A 268 -37.94 6.94 -6.02
N GLU A 269 -37.43 7.92 -5.26
CA GLU A 269 -37.18 9.27 -5.73
C GLU A 269 -35.81 9.32 -6.42
N TRP A 270 -35.79 9.52 -7.74
CA TRP A 270 -34.56 9.56 -8.54
C TRP A 270 -34.01 10.98 -8.67
N ASN A 271 -32.69 11.10 -8.69
CA ASN A 271 -32.00 12.34 -9.02
C ASN A 271 -32.16 12.68 -10.52
N ASP A 272 -31.96 13.95 -10.87
CA ASP A 272 -32.11 14.42 -12.25
C ASP A 272 -30.95 14.03 -13.18
N ALA A 273 -29.78 13.72 -12.62
CA ALA A 273 -28.55 13.51 -13.39
C ALA A 273 -27.81 12.24 -12.96
N THR A 274 -27.17 11.60 -13.95
CA THR A 274 -26.24 10.49 -13.74
C THR A 274 -24.85 11.00 -13.41
N HIS A 275 -24.09 10.20 -12.65
CA HIS A 275 -22.67 10.40 -12.42
C HIS A 275 -21.89 9.14 -12.77
N THR A 276 -20.60 9.29 -13.03
CA THR A 276 -19.71 8.18 -13.39
C THR A 276 -18.75 7.88 -12.25
N ILE A 277 -18.56 6.59 -11.98
CA ILE A 277 -17.56 6.10 -11.03
C ILE A 277 -16.70 5.03 -11.70
N GLN A 278 -15.49 4.85 -11.21
CA GLN A 278 -14.60 3.78 -11.66
C GLN A 278 -14.30 2.85 -10.49
N ILE A 279 -14.32 1.55 -10.74
CA ILE A 279 -14.08 0.52 -9.74
C ILE A 279 -12.98 -0.39 -10.24
N THR A 280 -11.94 -0.60 -9.42
CA THR A 280 -10.93 -1.62 -9.64
C THR A 280 -11.32 -2.83 -8.79
N CYS A 281 -11.88 -3.85 -9.45
CA CYS A 281 -12.15 -5.15 -8.85
C CYS A 281 -10.82 -5.89 -8.67
N SER A 282 -10.37 -6.00 -7.43
CA SER A 282 -9.08 -6.59 -7.04
C SER A 282 -9.20 -7.18 -5.63
N ILE A 283 -8.69 -8.39 -5.43
CA ILE A 283 -8.65 -9.02 -4.10
C ILE A 283 -7.61 -8.32 -3.20
N GLU A 284 -6.52 -7.84 -3.81
CA GLU A 284 -5.41 -7.20 -3.09
C GLU A 284 -5.67 -5.70 -2.84
N LYS A 285 -6.29 -5.00 -3.81
CA LYS A 285 -6.52 -3.55 -3.72
C LYS A 285 -7.88 -3.11 -4.29
N PRO A 286 -9.00 -3.54 -3.68
CA PRO A 286 -10.34 -3.13 -4.08
C PRO A 286 -10.46 -1.61 -3.97
N THR A 287 -10.80 -0.96 -5.07
CA THR A 287 -10.77 0.51 -5.15
C THR A 287 -12.04 1.05 -5.80
N VAL A 288 -12.61 2.10 -5.21
CA VAL A 288 -13.70 2.88 -5.79
C VAL A 288 -13.21 4.31 -6.00
N ARG A 289 -13.44 4.85 -7.20
CA ARG A 289 -13.04 6.19 -7.59
C ARG A 289 -14.27 7.00 -7.97
N MET A 290 -14.48 8.10 -7.25
CA MET A 290 -15.59 9.04 -7.44
C MET A 290 -15.04 10.45 -7.52
N GLU A 291 -15.36 11.19 -8.58
CA GLU A 291 -15.01 12.62 -8.74
C GLU A 291 -13.52 12.96 -8.51
N GLY A 292 -12.62 12.02 -8.81
CA GLY A 292 -11.16 12.17 -8.65
C GLY A 292 -10.62 11.78 -7.27
N GLN A 293 -11.48 11.48 -6.30
CA GLN A 293 -11.10 10.81 -5.06
C GLN A 293 -10.97 9.31 -5.32
N VAL A 294 -9.90 8.71 -4.80
CA VAL A 294 -9.63 7.27 -4.87
C VAL A 294 -9.73 6.71 -3.46
N THR A 295 -10.70 5.83 -3.24
CA THR A 295 -10.91 5.15 -1.97
C THR A 295 -10.52 3.68 -2.11
N VAL A 296 -9.55 3.22 -1.32
CA VAL A 296 -9.31 1.78 -1.15
C VAL A 296 -10.36 1.25 -0.17
N VAL A 297 -11.13 0.25 -0.58
CA VAL A 297 -12.22 -0.31 0.22
C VAL A 297 -11.64 -1.33 1.21
N PRO A 298 -11.71 -1.08 2.54
CA PRO A 298 -11.15 -2.00 3.52
C PRO A 298 -12.08 -3.20 3.68
N LEU A 299 -11.80 -4.27 2.95
CA LEU A 299 -12.52 -5.54 3.05
C LEU A 299 -11.71 -6.51 3.91
N ASN A 300 -12.08 -6.65 5.18
CA ASN A 300 -11.45 -7.57 6.11
C ASN A 300 -12.51 -8.21 7.03
N LYS A 301 -12.39 -9.53 7.24
CA LYS A 301 -13.32 -10.33 8.03
C LYS A 301 -13.36 -9.97 9.53
N ASP A 302 -12.25 -9.50 10.10
CA ASP A 302 -12.10 -9.32 11.54
C ASP A 302 -12.41 -7.88 12.00
N LEU A 303 -12.15 -6.90 11.13
CA LEU A 303 -12.29 -5.47 11.43
C LEU A 303 -13.60 -4.87 10.89
N GLY A 304 -14.25 -5.53 9.93
CA GLY A 304 -15.41 -5.01 9.24
C GLY A 304 -15.12 -3.75 8.42
N VAL A 305 -16.16 -3.20 7.80
CA VAL A 305 -16.07 -1.97 7.01
C VAL A 305 -16.46 -0.78 7.88
N PRO A 306 -15.64 0.29 7.95
CA PRO A 306 -16.01 1.52 8.65
C PRO A 306 -17.33 2.08 8.11
N GLY A 307 -18.20 2.56 8.99
CA GLY A 307 -19.54 3.08 8.62
C GLY A 307 -19.53 4.13 7.51
N VAL A 308 -18.48 4.96 7.44
CA VAL A 308 -18.29 6.00 6.42
C VAL A 308 -17.92 5.45 5.03
N LEU A 309 -17.50 4.19 4.94
CA LEU A 309 -17.12 3.49 3.72
C LEU A 309 -18.10 2.37 3.34
N MET A 310 -19.20 2.22 4.09
CA MET A 310 -20.18 1.15 3.84
C MET A 310 -20.75 1.23 2.43
N SER A 311 -21.13 2.42 1.97
CA SER A 311 -21.67 2.60 0.61
C SER A 311 -20.65 2.21 -0.46
N ASP A 312 -19.38 2.59 -0.30
CA ASP A 312 -18.31 2.22 -1.24
C ASP A 312 -18.11 0.70 -1.27
N ALA A 313 -18.16 0.04 -0.11
CA ALA A 313 -18.02 -1.39 0.00
C ALA A 313 -19.20 -2.18 -0.57
N GLU A 314 -20.43 -1.71 -0.35
CA GLU A 314 -21.64 -2.33 -0.92
C GLU A 314 -21.68 -2.14 -2.44
N ILE A 315 -21.38 -0.94 -2.95
CA ILE A 315 -21.23 -0.68 -4.39
C ILE A 315 -20.20 -1.63 -4.99
N TYR A 316 -19.04 -1.77 -4.35
CA TYR A 316 -17.99 -2.68 -4.78
C TYR A 316 -18.48 -4.13 -4.81
N ALA A 317 -19.16 -4.58 -3.75
CA ALA A 317 -19.69 -5.94 -3.66
C ALA A 317 -20.65 -6.24 -4.82
N HIS A 318 -21.59 -5.32 -5.09
CA HIS A 318 -22.51 -5.49 -6.20
C HIS A 318 -21.82 -5.50 -7.57
N ALA A 319 -20.87 -4.57 -7.76
CA ALA A 319 -20.24 -4.38 -9.05
C ALA A 319 -19.22 -5.49 -9.40
N CYS A 320 -18.53 -6.02 -8.41
CA CYS A 320 -17.45 -6.99 -8.60
C CYS A 320 -17.86 -8.44 -8.29
N HIS A 321 -18.94 -8.67 -7.54
CA HIS A 321 -19.37 -10.03 -7.14
C HIS A 321 -20.82 -10.41 -7.50
N GLY A 322 -21.59 -9.48 -8.10
CA GLY A 322 -22.93 -9.77 -8.62
C GLY A 322 -24.05 -9.25 -7.75
N ASP A 323 -25.26 -9.81 -7.86
CA ASP A 323 -26.39 -9.48 -6.97
C ASP A 323 -26.09 -10.00 -5.55
N PHE A 324 -25.31 -9.22 -4.80
CA PHE A 324 -24.88 -9.53 -3.46
C PHE A 324 -26.04 -9.36 -2.46
N ASN A 325 -26.47 -10.45 -1.83
CA ASN A 325 -27.58 -10.49 -0.85
C ASN A 325 -27.13 -10.91 0.57
N GLY A 326 -25.81 -10.97 0.83
CA GLY A 326 -25.23 -11.39 2.12
C GLY A 326 -24.70 -10.22 2.95
N THR A 327 -23.89 -10.51 3.96
CA THR A 327 -23.15 -9.47 4.71
C THR A 327 -21.74 -9.26 4.16
N LEU A 328 -21.21 -8.03 4.19
CA LEU A 328 -19.86 -7.76 3.69
C LEU A 328 -18.80 -8.67 4.34
N GLU A 329 -19.01 -9.11 5.58
CA GLU A 329 -18.16 -10.09 6.27
C GLU A 329 -18.17 -11.48 5.59
N GLU A 330 -19.35 -11.99 5.23
CA GLU A 330 -19.50 -13.23 4.46
C GLU A 330 -18.79 -13.11 3.10
N MET A 331 -18.95 -11.98 2.42
CA MET A 331 -18.27 -11.70 1.17
C MET A 331 -16.75 -11.72 1.36
N THR A 332 -16.23 -11.05 2.39
CA THR A 332 -14.80 -11.04 2.67
C THR A 332 -14.25 -12.43 2.92
N THR A 333 -15.00 -13.27 3.62
CA THR A 333 -14.60 -14.66 3.91
C THR A 333 -14.66 -15.53 2.66
N ASN A 334 -15.75 -15.46 1.89
CA ASN A 334 -15.98 -16.30 0.72
C ASN A 334 -14.99 -16.03 -0.41
N TYR A 335 -14.59 -14.77 -0.58
CA TYR A 335 -13.68 -14.35 -1.65
C TYR A 335 -12.24 -14.09 -1.16
N GLY A 336 -11.96 -14.30 0.14
CA GLY A 336 -10.60 -14.23 0.69
C GLY A 336 -10.01 -12.82 0.80
N TYR A 337 -10.84 -11.80 1.05
CA TYR A 337 -10.38 -10.43 1.24
C TYR A 337 -9.66 -10.24 2.58
N ASN A 338 -8.53 -9.53 2.55
CA ASN A 338 -7.78 -9.12 3.74
C ASN A 338 -7.15 -7.73 3.57
N VAL A 339 -7.99 -6.73 3.36
CA VAL A 339 -7.60 -5.35 3.04
C VAL A 339 -7.96 -4.45 4.22
N HIS A 340 -6.98 -3.72 4.75
CA HIS A 340 -7.12 -2.85 5.91
C HIS A 340 -7.25 -1.38 5.50
N THR A 341 -7.86 -0.57 6.36
CA THR A 341 -7.82 0.90 6.25
C THR A 341 -6.37 1.38 6.36
N GLU A 342 -5.94 2.27 5.46
CA GLU A 342 -4.63 2.93 5.53
C GLU A 342 -4.44 3.80 6.78
#